data_AF-A0A8J6PAF9-F1
#
_entry.id   AF-A0A8J6PAF9-F1
#
_cell.length_a   1.000
_cell.length_b   1.000
_cell.length_c   1.000
_cell.angle_alpha   90.00
_cell.angle_beta   90.00
_cell.angle_gamma   90.00
#
_symmetry.space_group_name_H-M   'P 1'
#
loop_
_entity.id
_entity.type
_entity.pdbx_description
1 polymer ?
#
loop_
_entity_poly.entity_id
_entity_poly.type
_entity_poly.pdbx_seq_one_letter_code
_entity_poly.pdbx_strand_id
1 'polypeptide(L)'
;KYPEDKTVVVREYSRFAETGDEPYYPINTPEDRSKLAAYRERAKRETESAKVLFGGRLGTYQYLDMHMAIASALSMFDNSLRPYFETGVALHENGGSQA
;
A
#
# COMPACT_ATOMS: atom_id res chain seq x y z
N LYS A 1 -11.67 24.01 25.15
CA LYS A 1 -12.48 24.87 24.25
C LYS A 1 -11.55 25.30 23.11
N TYR A 2 -11.94 25.12 21.84
CA TYR A 2 -11.14 25.60 20.71
C TYR A 2 -11.12 27.13 20.67
N PRO A 3 -10.02 27.80 20.28
CA PRO A 3 -9.98 29.25 20.13
C PRO A 3 -10.97 29.71 19.07
N GLU A 4 -11.76 30.76 19.33
CA GLU A 4 -12.70 31.34 18.38
C GLU A 4 -12.07 32.49 17.55
N ASP A 5 -10.87 32.94 17.93
CA ASP A 5 -10.13 34.09 17.36
C ASP A 5 -8.89 33.68 16.54
N LYS A 6 -8.62 32.37 16.40
CA LYS A 6 -7.42 31.85 15.73
C LYS A 6 -7.76 30.70 14.81
N THR A 7 -6.96 30.57 13.75
CA THR A 7 -7.01 29.43 12.82
C THR A 7 -5.60 28.95 12.50
N VAL A 8 -5.49 27.71 12.04
CA VAL A 8 -4.22 27.10 11.60
C VAL A 8 -4.24 27.06 10.08
N VAL A 9 -3.18 27.58 9.47
CA VAL A 9 -2.93 27.46 8.03
C VAL A 9 -1.68 26.63 7.80
N VAL A 10 -1.67 25.85 6.73
CA VAL A 10 -0.52 25.02 6.34
C VAL A 10 -0.12 25.40 4.93
N ARG A 11 1.19 25.53 4.71
CA ARG A 11 1.78 25.65 3.37
C ARG A 11 2.51 24.34 3.08
N GLU A 12 2.14 23.71 1.98
CA GLU A 12 2.73 22.45 1.55
C GLU A 12 3.82 22.71 0.51
N TYR A 13 4.91 21.96 0.61
CA TYR A 13 6.04 22.05 -0.29
C TYR A 13 6.45 20.65 -0.73
N SER A 14 6.56 20.44 -2.05
CA SER A 14 6.99 19.17 -2.62
C SER A 14 8.51 19.09 -2.70
N ARG A 15 9.04 17.88 -2.46
CA ARG A 15 10.44 17.50 -2.66
C ARG A 15 10.56 15.99 -2.79
N PHE A 16 11.74 15.51 -3.22
CA PHE A 16 12.06 14.09 -3.15
C PHE A 16 12.17 13.63 -1.70
N ALA A 17 11.71 12.40 -1.44
CA ALA A 17 11.88 11.73 -0.15
C ALA A 17 13.29 11.14 -0.07
N GLU A 18 13.99 11.46 1.01
CA GLU A 18 15.31 10.92 1.35
C GLU A 18 15.18 9.82 2.41
N THR A 19 16.29 9.18 2.74
CA THR A 19 16.29 8.18 3.81
C THR A 19 15.93 8.83 5.14
N GLY A 20 14.86 8.37 5.78
CA GLY A 20 14.33 8.92 7.03
C GLY A 20 13.10 9.80 6.86
N ASP A 21 12.76 10.19 5.62
CA ASP A 21 11.50 10.88 5.33
C ASP A 21 10.32 9.92 5.24
N GLU A 22 9.13 10.41 5.57
CA GLU A 22 7.89 9.69 5.26
C GLU A 22 7.59 9.79 3.75
N PRO A 23 7.52 8.67 3.02
CA PRO A 23 7.21 8.70 1.58
C PRO A 23 5.72 8.98 1.35
N TYR A 24 5.43 10.10 0.66
CA TYR A 24 4.05 10.49 0.34
C TYR A 24 3.55 9.93 -0.99
N TYR A 25 4.34 9.99 -2.06
CA TYR A 25 3.86 9.66 -3.41
C TYR A 25 4.85 8.77 -4.17
N PRO A 26 4.41 7.65 -4.78
CA PRO A 26 5.25 6.89 -5.69
C PRO A 26 5.49 7.69 -6.98
N ILE A 27 6.74 7.74 -7.42
CA ILE A 27 7.15 8.50 -8.63
C ILE A 27 6.95 7.65 -9.89
N ASN A 28 7.20 6.33 -9.77
CA ASN A 28 6.91 5.35 -10.81
C ASN A 28 7.66 5.56 -12.14
N THR A 29 8.94 5.95 -12.07
CA THR A 29 9.82 6.01 -13.25
C THR A 29 10.05 4.60 -13.85
N PRO A 30 10.58 4.46 -15.08
CA PRO A 30 10.96 3.16 -15.62
C PRO A 30 11.89 2.36 -14.70
N GLU A 31 12.86 3.03 -14.08
CA GLU A 31 13.79 2.44 -13.12
C GLU A 31 13.06 1.96 -11.85
N ASP A 32 12.10 2.74 -11.35
CA ASP A 32 11.26 2.36 -10.21
C ASP A 32 10.42 1.12 -10.52
N ARG A 33 9.85 1.04 -11.73
CA ARG A 33 9.05 -0.13 -12.16
C ARG A 33 9.87 -1.41 -12.21
N SER A 34 11.12 -1.31 -12.66
CA SER A 34 12.04 -2.47 -12.66
C SER A 34 12.31 -2.95 -11.23
N LYS A 35 12.58 -2.04 -10.29
CA LYS A 35 12.76 -2.38 -8.86
C LYS A 35 11.48 -2.94 -8.25
N LEU A 36 10.34 -2.35 -8.58
CA LEU A 36 9.03 -2.78 -8.09
C LEU A 36 8.74 -4.22 -8.50
N ALA A 37 9.05 -4.61 -9.73
CA ALA A 37 8.89 -5.99 -10.18
C ALA A 37 9.69 -6.97 -9.29
N ALA A 38 10.95 -6.63 -8.98
CA ALA A 38 11.77 -7.44 -8.08
C ALA A 38 11.20 -7.51 -6.65
N TYR A 39 10.63 -6.42 -6.13
CA TYR A 39 9.98 -6.41 -4.82
C TYR A 39 8.68 -7.20 -4.80
N ARG A 40 7.88 -7.17 -5.87
CA ARG A 40 6.65 -8.00 -5.98
C ARG A 40 6.98 -9.50 -5.91
N GLU A 41 8.06 -9.93 -6.55
CA GLU A 41 8.49 -11.33 -6.44
C GLU A 41 8.99 -11.70 -5.02
N ARG A 42 9.55 -10.74 -4.28
CA ARG A 42 9.90 -10.94 -2.86
C ARG A 42 8.65 -11.01 -1.98
N ALA A 43 7.68 -10.11 -2.21
CA ALA A 43 6.42 -10.07 -1.49
C ALA A 43 5.66 -11.40 -1.62
N LYS A 44 5.52 -11.93 -2.84
CA LYS A 44 4.91 -13.26 -3.09
C LYS A 44 5.57 -14.37 -2.29
N ARG A 45 6.91 -14.44 -2.31
CA ARG A 45 7.65 -15.46 -1.54
C ARG A 45 7.41 -15.32 -0.04
N GLU A 46 7.36 -14.10 0.47
CA GLU A 46 7.10 -13.83 1.89
C GLU A 46 5.66 -14.17 2.30
N THR A 47 4.68 -13.94 1.42
CA THR A 47 3.30 -14.42 1.61
C THR A 47 3.24 -15.94 1.74
N GLU A 48 3.94 -16.64 0.86
CA GLU A 48 3.97 -18.10 0.86
C GLU A 48 4.70 -18.66 2.09
N SER A 49 5.90 -18.14 2.40
CA SER A 49 6.78 -18.65 3.46
C SER A 49 6.36 -18.21 4.86
N ALA A 50 5.96 -16.96 5.02
CA ALA A 50 5.76 -16.31 6.31
C ALA A 50 4.34 -15.77 6.53
N LYS A 51 3.43 -15.95 5.56
CA LYS A 51 2.01 -15.53 5.65
C LYS A 51 1.84 -14.02 5.83
N VAL A 52 2.75 -13.23 5.23
CA VAL A 52 2.68 -11.76 5.20
C VAL A 52 2.06 -11.28 3.88
N LEU A 53 0.99 -10.48 3.95
CA LEU A 53 0.39 -9.84 2.78
C LEU A 53 0.81 -8.38 2.68
N PHE A 54 0.98 -7.87 1.46
CA PHE A 54 1.36 -6.48 1.20
C PHE A 54 0.18 -5.71 0.59
N GLY A 55 -0.17 -4.57 1.19
CA GLY A 55 -1.35 -3.80 0.80
C GLY A 55 -1.17 -2.29 0.98
N GLY A 56 -2.11 -1.52 0.41
CA GLY A 56 -2.14 -0.07 0.52
C GLY A 56 -1.00 0.65 -0.21
N ARG A 57 -0.98 1.98 -0.10
CA ARG A 57 -0.10 2.87 -0.89
C ARG A 57 1.39 2.48 -0.82
N LEU A 58 1.88 2.26 0.40
CA LEU A 58 3.30 1.97 0.64
C LEU A 58 3.64 0.49 0.41
N GLY A 59 2.73 -0.42 0.76
CA GLY A 59 2.96 -1.86 0.59
C GLY A 59 2.95 -2.30 -0.88
N THR A 60 2.21 -1.62 -1.75
CA THR A 60 2.11 -1.98 -3.18
C THR A 60 2.79 -0.98 -4.13
N TYR A 61 3.35 0.11 -3.59
CA TYR A 61 3.92 1.23 -4.36
C TYR A 61 2.92 1.76 -5.40
N GLN A 62 1.70 2.07 -4.97
CA GLN A 62 0.65 2.60 -5.83
C GLN A 62 0.05 3.86 -5.21
N TYR A 63 -0.21 4.87 -6.03
CA TYR A 63 -0.99 6.02 -5.59
C TYR A 63 -2.45 5.56 -5.41
N LEU A 64 -2.96 5.61 -4.19
CA LEU A 64 -4.33 5.21 -3.85
C LEU A 64 -4.98 6.34 -3.05
N ASP A 65 -6.09 6.86 -3.57
CA ASP A 65 -6.99 7.68 -2.75
C ASP A 65 -7.66 6.82 -1.66
N MET A 66 -8.23 7.48 -0.65
CA MET A 66 -8.83 6.80 0.51
C MET A 66 -9.82 5.70 0.11
N HIS A 67 -10.72 5.96 -0.84
CA HIS A 67 -11.72 5.00 -1.27
C HIS A 67 -11.12 3.78 -1.99
N MET A 68 -10.04 3.99 -2.77
CA MET A 68 -9.31 2.90 -3.43
C MET A 68 -8.59 2.02 -2.41
N ALA A 69 -8.00 2.62 -1.38
CA ALA A 69 -7.36 1.88 -0.30
C ALA A 69 -8.39 1.04 0.50
N ILE A 70 -9.55 1.61 0.82
CA ILE A 70 -10.64 0.91 1.49
C ILE A 70 -11.15 -0.25 0.63
N ALA A 71 -11.44 0.00 -0.65
CA ALA A 71 -11.90 -1.03 -1.58
C ALA A 71 -10.87 -2.17 -1.73
N SER A 72 -9.59 -1.83 -1.83
CA SER A 72 -8.49 -2.80 -1.88
C SER A 72 -8.42 -3.64 -0.61
N ALA A 73 -8.56 -3.03 0.57
CA ALA A 73 -8.56 -3.75 1.85
C ALA A 73 -9.77 -4.67 2.00
N LEU A 74 -10.97 -4.20 1.64
CA LEU A 74 -12.19 -5.03 1.66
C LEU A 74 -12.05 -6.24 0.71
N SER A 75 -11.53 -6.02 -0.49
CA SER A 75 -11.27 -7.10 -1.44
C SER A 75 -10.24 -8.11 -0.92
N MET A 76 -9.15 -7.65 -0.31
CA MET A 76 -8.14 -8.53 0.31
C MET A 76 -8.74 -9.31 1.47
N PHE A 77 -9.57 -8.68 2.30
CA PHE A 77 -10.25 -9.35 3.39
C PHE A 77 -11.17 -10.46 2.88
N ASP A 78 -12.05 -10.12 1.94
CA ASP A 78 -13.08 -11.02 1.44
C ASP A 78 -12.52 -12.21 0.65
N ASN A 79 -11.46 -11.99 -0.13
CA ASN A 79 -10.94 -12.96 -1.10
C ASN A 79 -9.68 -13.68 -0.63
N SER A 80 -8.97 -13.19 0.38
CA SER A 80 -7.71 -13.79 0.84
C SER A 80 -7.73 -14.09 2.34
N LEU A 81 -7.97 -13.09 3.20
CA LEU A 81 -7.87 -13.28 4.65
C LEU A 81 -9.01 -14.14 5.21
N ARG A 82 -10.26 -13.83 4.85
CA ARG A 82 -11.43 -14.58 5.35
C ARG A 82 -11.36 -16.06 4.94
N PRO A 83 -11.13 -16.44 3.67
CA PRO A 83 -10.97 -17.85 3.31
C PRO A 83 -9.79 -18.53 4.04
N TYR A 84 -8.67 -17.84 4.22
CA TYR A 84 -7.54 -18.39 4.97
C TYR A 84 -7.89 -18.73 6.42
N PHE A 85 -8.57 -17.80 7.13
CA PHE A 85 -8.92 -18.01 8.53
C PHE A 85 -10.12 -18.94 8.75
N GLU A 86 -11.11 -18.92 7.85
CA GLU A 86 -12.34 -19.71 8.01
C GLU A 86 -12.23 -21.13 7.44
N THR A 87 -11.56 -21.30 6.31
CA THR A 87 -11.54 -22.57 5.57
C THR A 87 -10.14 -23.12 5.32
N GLY A 88 -9.09 -22.42 5.76
CA GLY A 88 -7.70 -22.88 5.63
C GLY A 88 -7.13 -22.78 4.21
N VAL A 89 -7.77 -22.01 3.32
CA VAL A 89 -7.26 -21.76 1.95
C VAL A 89 -5.93 -21.03 2.04
N ALA A 90 -4.90 -21.50 1.33
CA ALA A 90 -3.58 -20.89 1.37
C ALA A 90 -3.61 -19.41 0.93
N LEU A 91 -2.81 -18.58 1.59
CA LEU A 91 -2.62 -17.18 1.18
C LEU A 91 -1.82 -17.12 -0.13
N HIS A 92 -2.33 -16.32 -1.05
CA HIS A 92 -1.65 -15.95 -2.28
C HIS A 92 -1.77 -14.44 -2.46
N GLU A 93 -0.72 -13.80 -2.97
CA GLU A 93 -0.80 -12.40 -3.39
C GLU A 93 -1.71 -12.30 -4.62
N ASN A 94 -2.93 -11.83 -4.41
CA ASN A 94 -3.79 -11.40 -5.51
C ASN A 94 -3.18 -10.13 -6.09
N GLY A 95 -2.53 -10.26 -7.26
CA GLY A 95 -1.94 -9.14 -7.97
C GLY A 95 -2.98 -8.03 -8.08
N GLY A 96 -2.73 -6.92 -7.36
CA GLY A 96 -3.55 -5.71 -7.47
C GLY A 96 -3.77 -5.41 -8.95
N SER A 97 -5.04 -5.21 -9.31
CA SER A 97 -5.51 -4.91 -10.67
C SER A 97 -4.44 -4.15 -11.45
N GLN A 98 -3.97 -4.76 -12.53
CA GLN A 98 -3.20 -4.04 -13.53
C GLN A 98 -4.12 -3.00 -14.13
N ALA A 99 -3.94 -1.76 -13.70
CA ALA A 99 -4.31 -0.56 -14.43
C ALA A 99 -3.02 0.22 -14.70
#